data_AF-A0A3A9VZV6-F1
#
_entry.id   AF-A0A3A9VZV6-F1
#
_cell.length_a   1.000
_cell.length_b   1.000
_cell.length_c   1.000
_cell.angle_alpha   90.00
_cell.angle_beta   90.00
_cell.angle_gamma   90.00
#
_symmetry.space_group_name_H-M   'P 1'
#
loop_
_entity.id
_entity.type
_entity.pdbx_description
1 polymer ?
#
loop_
_entity_poly.entity_id
_entity_poly.type
_entity_poly.pdbx_seq_one_letter_code
_entity_poly.pdbx_strand_id
1 'polypeptide(L)'
;MKQPKEVLKTYFETGDKPTEQQFSDFIDSYHHVDSGIIVTNVVVDRLGNQVISLSNGSSFTIPKPSDHTDQNNTIRVVNLGVIRYSRSRLLPTEEDAIVDAINKLDPPLVVFDNEQIIFEFDLQTITAIDISDEILNENEPIMLTDEDIRS
;
A
#
# COMPACT_ATOMS: atom_id res chain seq x y z
N MET A 1 -29.28 7.34 37.28
CA MET A 1 -30.14 6.88 36.17
C MET A 1 -29.40 7.11 34.87
N LYS A 2 -29.49 6.21 33.88
CA LYS A 2 -28.78 6.38 32.59
C LYS A 2 -29.38 7.58 31.84
N GLN A 3 -28.53 8.46 31.32
CA GLN A 3 -29.00 9.62 30.56
C GLN A 3 -29.33 9.20 29.12
N PRO A 4 -30.51 9.55 28.60
CA PRO A 4 -30.90 9.21 27.24
C PRO A 4 -30.14 10.10 26.23
N LYS A 5 -29.79 9.56 25.05
CA LYS A 5 -29.03 10.25 24.00
C LYS A 5 -29.68 11.55 23.51
N GLU A 6 -30.99 11.66 23.70
CA GLU A 6 -31.84 12.80 23.38
C GLU A 6 -31.44 14.05 24.18
N VAL A 7 -30.89 13.90 25.39
CA VAL A 7 -30.36 15.00 26.22
C VAL A 7 -29.10 15.60 25.61
N LEU A 8 -28.23 14.77 25.02
CA LEU A 8 -27.05 15.28 24.32
C LEU A 8 -27.45 16.08 23.07
N LYS A 9 -28.47 15.60 22.36
CA LYS A 9 -29.00 16.24 21.15
C LYS A 9 -29.55 17.64 21.44
N THR A 10 -30.22 17.85 22.57
CA THR A 10 -30.76 19.18 22.91
C THR A 10 -29.69 20.25 23.04
N TYR A 11 -28.51 19.94 23.58
CA TYR A 11 -27.40 20.90 23.68
C TYR A 11 -26.90 21.37 22.30
N PHE A 12 -26.87 20.46 21.31
CA PHE A 12 -26.48 20.81 19.95
C PHE A 12 -27.55 21.63 19.20
N GLU A 13 -28.83 21.39 19.49
CA GLU A 13 -29.94 22.10 18.84
C GLU A 13 -30.18 23.49 19.42
N THR A 14 -30.00 23.67 20.73
CA THR A 14 -30.16 24.99 21.38
C THR A 14 -28.88 25.83 21.36
N GLY A 15 -27.73 25.20 21.07
CA GLY A 15 -26.42 25.84 21.14
C GLY A 15 -25.89 26.00 22.57
N ASP A 16 -26.59 25.45 23.56
CA ASP A 16 -26.16 25.43 24.95
C ASP A 16 -25.04 24.41 25.16
N LYS A 17 -24.09 24.74 26.02
CA LYS A 17 -23.02 23.80 26.40
C LYS A 17 -23.44 23.02 27.64
N PRO A 18 -23.26 21.68 27.67
CA PRO A 18 -23.48 20.91 28.89
C PRO A 18 -22.49 21.34 29.98
N THR A 19 -22.90 21.22 31.24
CA THR A 19 -21.97 21.35 32.37
C THR A 19 -21.04 20.14 32.46
N GLU A 20 -19.93 20.27 33.17
CA GLU A 20 -18.98 19.17 33.40
C GLU A 20 -19.65 17.94 34.00
N GLN A 21 -20.54 18.12 34.98
CA GLN A 21 -21.30 17.02 35.58
C GLN A 21 -22.25 16.36 34.58
N GLN A 22 -22.95 17.16 33.76
CA GLN A 22 -23.87 16.64 32.74
C GLN A 22 -23.12 15.85 31.66
N PHE A 23 -21.91 16.30 31.31
CA PHE A 23 -21.03 15.59 30.40
C PHE A 23 -20.49 14.29 31.01
N SER A 24 -20.02 14.33 32.26
CA SER A 24 -19.55 13.15 32.98
C SER A 24 -20.65 12.09 33.13
N ASP A 25 -21.83 12.49 33.58
CA ASP A 25 -22.98 11.59 33.77
C ASP A 25 -23.44 10.95 32.45
N PHE A 26 -23.28 11.65 31.33
CA PHE A 26 -23.55 11.13 30.00
C PHE A 26 -22.56 10.03 29.62
N ILE A 27 -21.25 10.29 29.75
CA ILE A 27 -20.20 9.31 29.44
C ILE A 27 -20.33 8.07 30.34
N ASP A 28 -20.58 8.25 31.64
CA ASP A 28 -20.76 7.16 32.60
C ASP A 28 -22.03 6.32 32.37
N SER A 29 -23.02 6.88 31.65
CA SER A 29 -24.21 6.14 31.24
C SER A 29 -23.95 5.16 30.08
N TYR A 30 -22.83 5.35 29.36
CA TYR A 30 -22.42 4.49 28.26
C TYR A 30 -21.76 3.23 28.82
N HIS A 31 -22.50 2.12 28.84
CA HIS A 31 -21.85 0.82 28.97
C HIS A 31 -21.06 0.57 27.69
N HIS A 32 -19.73 0.52 27.80
CA HIS A 32 -18.91 -0.13 26.78
C HIS A 32 -19.38 -1.59 26.69
N VAL A 33 -20.09 -1.93 25.62
CA VAL A 33 -20.43 -3.33 25.33
C VAL A 33 -19.18 -3.96 24.74
N ASP A 34 -18.21 -4.28 25.59
CA ASP A 34 -17.18 -5.22 25.20
C ASP A 34 -17.85 -6.59 25.09
N SER A 35 -18.35 -6.91 23.90
CA SER A 35 -19.12 -8.13 23.68
C SER A 35 -18.28 -9.39 23.87
N GLY A 36 -16.96 -9.29 24.05
CA GLY A 36 -16.04 -10.43 24.15
C GLY A 36 -16.00 -11.28 22.88
N ILE A 37 -16.61 -10.81 21.79
CA ILE A 37 -16.67 -11.49 20.52
C ILE A 37 -15.35 -11.23 19.79
N ILE A 38 -14.57 -12.29 19.60
CA ILE A 38 -13.28 -12.23 18.90
C ILE A 38 -13.39 -12.88 17.53
N VAL A 39 -12.53 -12.46 16.61
CA VAL A 39 -12.35 -13.13 15.32
C VAL A 39 -11.68 -14.48 15.55
N THR A 40 -12.32 -15.56 15.10
CA THR A 40 -11.77 -16.93 15.20
C THR A 40 -11.21 -17.42 13.87
N ASN A 41 -11.72 -16.91 12.75
CA ASN A 41 -11.24 -17.30 11.43
C ASN A 41 -11.52 -16.22 10.38
N VAL A 42 -10.64 -16.11 9.39
CA VAL A 42 -10.81 -15.27 8.19
C VAL A 42 -10.49 -16.14 6.97
N VAL A 43 -11.48 -16.35 6.12
CA VAL A 43 -11.33 -17.14 4.89
C VAL A 43 -11.80 -16.36 3.67
N VAL A 44 -11.21 -16.64 2.52
CA VAL A 44 -11.65 -16.08 1.24
C VAL A 44 -12.61 -17.08 0.58
N ASP A 45 -13.81 -16.65 0.20
CA ASP A 45 -14.78 -17.50 -0.48
C ASP A 45 -14.47 -17.65 -1.98
N ARG A 46 -15.27 -18.45 -2.70
CA ARG A 46 -15.08 -18.70 -4.14
C ARG A 46 -15.30 -17.47 -5.03
N LEU A 47 -15.94 -16.43 -4.50
CA LEU A 47 -16.19 -15.15 -5.17
C LEU A 47 -15.12 -14.10 -4.80
N GLY A 48 -14.15 -14.46 -3.96
CA GLY A 48 -13.09 -13.58 -3.50
C GLY A 48 -13.45 -12.71 -2.29
N ASN A 49 -14.63 -12.90 -1.68
CA ASN A 49 -15.03 -12.14 -0.50
C ASN A 49 -14.31 -12.66 0.74
N GLN A 50 -14.07 -11.78 1.72
CA GLN A 50 -13.56 -12.20 3.02
C GLN A 50 -14.72 -12.56 3.94
N VAL A 51 -14.77 -13.80 4.40
CA VAL A 51 -15.73 -14.28 5.40
C VAL A 51 -15.03 -14.33 6.74
N ILE A 52 -15.51 -13.52 7.69
CA ILE A 52 -14.97 -13.41 9.04
C ILE A 52 -15.89 -14.17 9.99
N SER A 53 -15.34 -15.17 10.66
CA SER A 53 -16.04 -15.96 11.68
C SER A 53 -15.71 -15.45 13.07
N LEU A 54 -16.72 -15.42 13.93
CA LEU A 54 -16.66 -14.88 15.28
C LEU A 54 -16.78 -15.99 16.32
N SER A 55 -16.27 -15.76 17.53
CA SER A 55 -16.29 -16.74 18.63
C SER A 55 -17.68 -17.15 19.11
N ASN A 56 -18.70 -16.35 18.78
CA ASN A 56 -20.11 -16.63 19.07
C ASN A 56 -20.79 -17.50 17.98
N GLY A 57 -20.06 -17.96 16.97
CA GLY A 57 -20.57 -18.78 15.86
C GLY A 57 -21.23 -17.98 14.74
N SER A 58 -21.36 -16.66 14.86
CA SER A 58 -21.80 -15.80 13.76
C SER A 58 -20.65 -15.50 12.79
N SER A 59 -21.00 -15.08 11.58
CA SER A 59 -20.05 -14.64 10.58
C SER A 59 -20.58 -13.45 9.81
N PHE A 60 -19.69 -12.62 9.28
CA PHE A 60 -20.04 -11.60 8.31
C PHE A 60 -19.09 -11.62 7.13
N THR A 61 -19.58 -11.16 5.99
CA THR A 61 -18.83 -11.16 4.73
C THR A 61 -18.49 -9.72 4.38
N ILE A 62 -17.19 -9.46 4.21
CA ILE A 62 -16.70 -8.27 3.53
C ILE A 62 -16.65 -8.64 2.05
N PRO A 63 -17.50 -8.04 1.19
CA PRO A 63 -17.43 -8.26 -0.23
C PRO A 63 -16.00 -8.00 -0.71
N LYS A 64 -15.50 -8.80 -1.64
CA LYS A 64 -14.32 -8.41 -2.39
C LYS A 64 -14.61 -6.99 -2.91
N PRO A 65 -13.69 -6.03 -2.79
CA PRO A 65 -13.83 -4.82 -3.59
C PRO A 65 -14.08 -5.28 -5.04
N SER A 66 -15.10 -4.71 -5.69
CA SER A 66 -15.29 -4.90 -7.13
C SER A 66 -13.91 -4.75 -7.78
N ASP A 67 -13.56 -5.64 -8.69
CA ASP A 67 -12.26 -5.63 -9.40
C ASP A 67 -12.14 -4.32 -10.19
N HIS A 68 -11.95 -3.18 -9.53
CA HIS A 68 -11.96 -1.83 -10.07
C HIS A 68 -12.99 -1.59 -11.21
N THR A 69 -14.12 -2.31 -11.19
CA THR A 69 -15.12 -2.25 -12.27
C THR A 69 -16.21 -1.21 -12.01
N ASP A 70 -16.01 -0.33 -11.03
CA ASP A 70 -16.90 0.80 -10.77
C ASP A 70 -16.57 1.95 -11.76
N GLN A 71 -16.94 1.71 -13.01
CA GLN A 71 -17.74 2.56 -13.91
C GLN A 71 -17.50 4.08 -14.04
N ASN A 72 -16.30 4.64 -13.85
CA ASN A 72 -15.90 5.92 -14.50
C ASN A 72 -14.40 6.29 -14.37
N ASN A 73 -13.53 5.35 -14.02
CA ASN A 73 -12.10 5.65 -13.96
C ASN A 73 -11.57 5.88 -15.37
N THR A 74 -10.97 7.05 -15.60
CA THR A 74 -10.20 7.30 -16.81
C THR A 74 -9.00 6.37 -16.79
N ILE A 75 -8.95 5.39 -17.69
CA ILE A 75 -7.75 4.56 -17.85
C ILE A 75 -6.76 5.32 -18.72
N ARG A 76 -5.57 5.57 -18.19
CA ARG A 76 -4.46 6.12 -18.98
C ARG A 76 -3.45 5.00 -19.22
N VAL A 77 -3.41 4.55 -20.47
CA VAL A 77 -2.41 3.58 -20.91
C VAL A 77 -1.10 4.32 -21.14
N VAL A 78 -0.06 3.89 -20.44
CA VAL A 78 1.31 4.41 -20.54
C VAL A 78 2.16 3.33 -21.18
N ASN A 79 2.62 3.59 -22.41
CA ASN A 79 3.51 2.65 -23.10
C ASN A 79 4.94 2.82 -22.57
N LEU A 80 5.45 1.81 -21.87
CA LEU A 80 6.83 1.76 -21.39
C LEU A 80 7.79 1.13 -22.40
N GLY A 81 7.26 0.53 -23.48
CA GLY A 81 8.05 -0.04 -24.56
C GLY A 81 8.93 -1.20 -24.10
N VAL A 82 10.21 -1.16 -24.51
CA VAL A 82 11.21 -2.17 -24.14
C VAL A 82 12.09 -1.61 -23.03
N ILE A 83 12.09 -2.26 -21.87
CA ILE A 83 12.97 -1.92 -20.76
C ILE A 83 14.20 -2.82 -20.81
N ARG A 84 15.38 -2.21 -20.80
CA ARG A 84 16.66 -2.90 -20.70
C ARG A 84 17.37 -2.41 -19.45
N TYR A 85 17.75 -3.35 -18.58
CA TYR A 85 18.39 -3.01 -17.33
C TYR A 85 19.59 -3.89 -17.07
N SER A 86 20.58 -3.33 -16.40
CA SER A 86 21.81 -4.04 -16.06
C SER A 86 21.58 -4.88 -14.81
N ARG A 87 21.68 -6.20 -14.95
CA ARG A 87 21.59 -7.11 -13.80
C ARG A 87 23.01 -7.41 -13.32
N SER A 88 23.34 -7.00 -12.09
CA SER A 88 24.51 -7.52 -11.37
C SER A 88 24.08 -8.13 -10.04
N ARG A 89 25.00 -8.85 -9.39
CA ARG A 89 24.76 -9.53 -8.10
C ARG A 89 24.33 -8.60 -6.95
N LEU A 90 24.51 -7.29 -7.11
CA LEU A 90 24.14 -6.26 -6.14
C LEU A 90 23.18 -5.20 -6.73
N LEU A 91 22.52 -5.48 -7.87
CA LEU A 91 21.84 -4.50 -8.73
C LEU A 91 20.36 -4.85 -9.06
N PRO A 92 19.56 -3.85 -9.53
CA PRO A 92 18.11 -3.78 -9.38
C PRO A 92 17.33 -5.00 -9.91
N THR A 93 16.21 -5.27 -9.25
CA THR A 93 15.21 -6.24 -9.68
C THR A 93 14.48 -5.74 -10.94
N GLU A 94 13.72 -6.63 -11.59
CA GLU A 94 12.81 -6.22 -12.68
C GLU A 94 11.83 -5.13 -12.21
N GLU A 95 11.38 -5.20 -10.96
CA GLU A 95 10.50 -4.21 -10.34
C GLU A 95 11.18 -2.84 -10.24
N ASP A 96 12.42 -2.79 -9.75
CA ASP A 96 13.19 -1.54 -9.67
C ASP A 96 13.42 -0.92 -11.05
N ALA A 97 13.63 -1.74 -12.09
CA ALA A 97 13.80 -1.27 -13.46
C ALA A 97 12.52 -0.65 -14.04
N ILE A 98 11.36 -1.21 -13.68
CA ILE A 98 10.06 -0.65 -14.05
C ILE A 98 9.83 0.68 -13.33
N VAL A 99 10.13 0.76 -12.03
CA VAL A 99 10.01 2.00 -11.25
C VAL A 99 10.90 3.11 -11.82
N ASP A 100 12.15 2.79 -12.17
CA ASP A 100 13.08 3.74 -12.81
C ASP A 100 12.56 4.24 -14.16
N ALA A 101 11.99 3.33 -14.99
CA ALA A 101 11.39 3.71 -16.26
C ALA A 101 10.20 4.66 -16.09
N ILE A 102 9.34 4.41 -15.10
CA ILE A 102 8.19 5.30 -14.79
C ILE A 102 8.67 6.68 -14.34
N ASN A 103 9.69 6.74 -13.48
CA ASN A 103 10.25 8.00 -12.98
C ASN A 103 10.95 8.83 -14.06
N LYS A 104 11.34 8.21 -15.18
CA LYS A 104 11.99 8.86 -16.33
C LYS A 104 11.03 9.25 -17.45
N LEU A 105 9.72 9.06 -17.28
CA LEU A 105 8.72 9.48 -18.27
C LEU A 105 8.79 11.00 -18.50
N ASP A 106 8.84 11.39 -19.76
CA ASP A 106 8.80 12.78 -20.20
C ASP A 106 7.68 12.96 -21.26
N PRO A 107 6.58 13.67 -20.94
CA PRO A 107 6.32 14.35 -19.67
C PRO A 107 6.03 13.37 -18.52
N PRO A 108 6.25 13.78 -17.25
CA PRO A 108 5.94 12.95 -16.09
C PRO A 108 4.42 12.70 -15.97
N LEU A 109 4.07 11.64 -15.24
CA LEU A 109 2.67 11.35 -14.95
C LEU A 109 2.09 12.41 -14.01
N VAL A 110 1.03 13.08 -14.45
CA VAL A 110 0.32 14.11 -13.68
C VAL A 110 -1.14 13.69 -13.47
N VAL A 111 -1.58 13.73 -12.21
CA VAL A 111 -2.96 13.49 -11.77
C VAL A 111 -3.45 14.75 -11.06
N PHE A 112 -4.64 15.24 -11.39
CA PHE A 112 -5.25 16.39 -10.71
C PHE A 112 -6.02 15.97 -9.45
N ASP A 113 -6.16 16.86 -8.46
CA ASP A 113 -6.73 16.58 -7.14
C ASP A 113 -8.14 15.93 -7.15
N ASN A 114 -8.90 16.13 -8.23
CA ASN A 114 -10.26 15.60 -8.40
C ASN A 114 -10.36 14.50 -9.48
N GLU A 115 -9.24 13.96 -9.95
CA GLU A 115 -9.19 12.93 -10.98
C GLU A 115 -8.90 11.55 -10.38
N GLN A 116 -9.82 10.59 -10.56
CA GLN A 116 -9.55 9.18 -10.30
C GLN A 116 -9.09 8.51 -11.59
N ILE A 117 -7.80 8.14 -11.63
CA ILE A 117 -7.15 7.55 -12.80
C ILE A 117 -6.58 6.19 -12.41
N ILE A 118 -6.78 5.22 -13.29
CA ILE A 118 -6.00 3.98 -13.27
C ILE A 118 -4.94 4.11 -14.36
N PHE A 119 -3.67 3.95 -13.99
CA PHE A 119 -2.60 3.83 -14.96
C PHE A 119 -2.40 2.37 -15.32
N GLU A 120 -2.48 2.08 -16.61
CA GLU A 120 -2.12 0.78 -17.16
C GLU A 120 -0.77 0.93 -17.87
N PHE A 121 0.23 0.19 -17.41
CA PHE A 121 1.57 0.23 -18.00
C PHE A 121 1.73 -0.89 -19.01
N ASP A 122 1.76 -0.54 -20.29
CA ASP A 122 1.99 -1.48 -21.38
C ASP A 122 3.50 -1.68 -21.56
N LEU A 123 3.98 -2.85 -21.15
CA LEU A 123 5.36 -3.28 -21.25
C LEU A 123 5.49 -4.33 -22.34
N GLN A 124 6.20 -4.01 -23.42
CA GLN A 124 6.38 -4.94 -24.53
C GLN A 124 7.38 -6.04 -24.18
N THR A 125 8.49 -5.66 -23.55
CA THR A 125 9.53 -6.61 -23.13
C THR A 125 10.38 -5.96 -22.04
N ILE A 126 10.75 -6.74 -21.03
CA ILE A 126 11.83 -6.41 -20.10
C ILE A 126 12.97 -7.40 -20.29
N THR A 127 14.20 -6.91 -20.33
CA THR A 127 15.36 -7.77 -20.56
C THR A 127 16.52 -7.33 -19.68
N ALA A 128 16.99 -8.27 -18.87
CA ALA A 128 18.25 -8.15 -18.17
C ALA A 128 19.39 -8.19 -19.19
N ILE A 129 20.26 -7.18 -19.14
CA ILE A 129 21.58 -7.23 -19.75
C ILE A 129 22.51 -7.70 -18.63
N ASP A 130 22.93 -8.97 -18.72
CA ASP A 130 23.99 -9.48 -17.86
C ASP A 130 25.27 -8.72 -18.23
N ILE A 131 25.67 -7.80 -17.37
CA ILE A 131 27.04 -7.31 -17.39
C ILE A 131 27.81 -8.43 -16.71
N SER A 132 28.53 -9.25 -17.49
CA SER A 132 29.52 -10.16 -16.91
C SER A 132 30.37 -9.35 -15.95
N ASP A 133 30.54 -9.83 -14.71
CA ASP A 133 31.40 -9.24 -13.69
C ASP A 133 32.88 -9.27 -14.17
N GLU A 134 33.21 -8.46 -15.17
CA GLU A 134 34.57 -8.14 -15.60
C GLU A 134 34.98 -6.79 -14.99
N ILE A 135 34.62 -6.63 -13.72
CA ILE A 135 35.29 -5.72 -12.79
C ILE A 135 35.77 -6.60 -11.61
N LEU A 136 36.52 -7.65 -11.95
CA LEU A 136 37.45 -8.26 -11.01
C LEU A 136 38.85 -7.75 -11.38
N ASN A 137 39.48 -7.10 -10.39
CA ASN A 137 40.86 -6.62 -10.34
C ASN A 137 41.14 -5.19 -10.82
N GLU A 138 40.72 -4.20 -10.04
CA GLU A 138 41.52 -2.96 -9.90
C GLU A 138 42.10 -2.75 -8.49
N ASN A 139 41.93 -3.70 -7.56
CA ASN A 139 42.41 -3.57 -6.18
C ASN A 139 43.22 -4.77 -5.65
N GLU A 140 43.75 -5.65 -6.52
CA GLU A 140 44.87 -6.48 -6.06
C GLU A 140 46.13 -5.60 -6.06
N PRO A 141 46.80 -5.39 -4.90
CA PRO A 141 48.08 -4.71 -4.91
C PRO A 141 49.02 -5.51 -5.79
N ILE A 142 49.62 -4.85 -6.77
CA ILE A 142 50.67 -5.45 -7.60
C ILE A 142 51.81 -5.80 -6.64
N MET A 143 51.93 -7.07 -6.29
CA MET A 143 53.09 -7.58 -5.57
C MET A 143 54.24 -7.60 -6.57
N LEU A 144 54.96 -6.47 -6.67
CA LEU A 144 56.26 -6.42 -7.33
C LEU A 144 57.13 -7.47 -6.66
N THR A 145 57.58 -8.44 -7.44
CA THR A 145 58.56 -9.40 -6.95
C THR A 145 59.93 -8.72 -6.94
N ASP A 146 60.85 -9.15 -6.06
CA ASP A 146 62.20 -8.56 -5.96
C ASP A 146 63.00 -8.60 -7.28
N GLU A 147 62.50 -9.34 -8.27
CA GLU A 147 63.05 -9.42 -9.63
C GLU A 147 62.66 -8.21 -10.51
N ASP A 148 61.52 -7.58 -10.26
CA ASP A 148 61.02 -6.42 -11.02
C ASP A 148 61.73 -5.09 -10.67
N ILE A 149 62.43 -5.03 -9.53
CA ILE A 149 63.14 -3.84 -9.05
C ILE A 149 64.59 -3.79 -9.57
N ARG A 150 65.06 -4.81 -10.29
CA ARG A 150 66.45 -4.93 -10.78
C ARG A 150 66.60 -4.98 -12.31
N SER A 151 65.85 -4.18 -13.06
CA SER A 151 66.15 -3.87 -14.47
C SER A 151 66.24 -2.39 -14.74
#